data_AF-A0A925XCX6-F1
#
_entry.id   AF-A0A925XCX6-F1
#
_cell.length_a   1.000
_cell.length_b   1.000
_cell.length_c   1.000
_cell.angle_alpha   90.00
_cell.angle_beta   90.00
_cell.angle_gamma   90.00
#
_symmetry.space_group_name_H-M   'P 1'
#
loop_
_entity.id
_entity.type
_entity.pdbx_description
1 polymer ?
#
loop_
_entity_poly.entity_id
_entity_poly.type
_entity_poly.pdbx_seq_one_letter_code
_entity_poly.pdbx_strand_id
1 'polypeptide(L)' 'EGKFEIVSLVGMFSVNGSHVHISVSDSTGKTLGGHISEGNLIYTTAEILLGIMPEYNFKREHDPESGYKELRITKPD' A
#
# COMPACT_ATOMS: atom_id res chain seq x y z
N GLU A 1 -20.08 -0.11 1.54
CA GLU A 1 -20.08 -1.59 1.43
C GLU A 1 -20.59 -1.98 0.05
N GLY A 2 -20.04 -3.04 -0.55
CA GLY A 2 -20.37 -3.47 -1.91
C GLY A 2 -19.31 -4.43 -2.47
N LYS A 3 -19.55 -4.95 -3.67
CA LYS A 3 -18.55 -5.71 -4.43
C LYS A 3 -17.74 -4.74 -5.29
N PHE A 4 -16.43 -4.85 -5.21
CA PHE A 4 -15.50 -3.99 -5.92
C PHE A 4 -14.42 -4.82 -6.59
N GLU A 5 -13.99 -4.37 -7.77
CA GLU A 5 -12.84 -4.92 -8.48
C GLU A 5 -11.58 -4.13 -8.12
N ILE A 6 -10.50 -4.82 -7.73
CA ILE A 6 -9.19 -4.18 -7.52
C ILE A 6 -8.60 -3.90 -8.89
N VAL A 7 -8.53 -2.62 -9.27
CA VAL A 7 -7.98 -2.21 -10.57
C VAL A 7 -6.55 -1.70 -10.48
N SER A 8 -6.08 -1.36 -9.27
CA SER A 8 -4.68 -1.02 -8.99
C SER A 8 -4.38 -1.15 -7.49
N LEU A 9 -3.21 -1.69 -7.16
CA LEU A 9 -2.66 -1.72 -5.81
C LEU A 9 -1.17 -1.40 -5.89
N VAL A 10 -0.78 -0.22 -5.41
CA VAL A 10 0.59 0.30 -5.58
C VAL A 10 1.12 0.78 -4.25
N GLY A 11 2.33 0.35 -3.90
CA GLY A 11 2.93 0.74 -2.66
C GLY A 11 4.19 -0.02 -2.32
N MET A 12 4.72 0.31 -1.15
CA MET A 12 5.85 -0.36 -0.54
C MET A 12 5.39 -1.04 0.74
N PHE A 13 5.79 -2.30 0.90
CA PHE A 13 5.56 -3.08 2.09
C PHE A 13 6.85 -3.19 2.91
N SER A 14 6.74 -2.96 4.22
CA SER A 14 7.86 -3.14 5.14
C SER A 14 7.35 -3.53 6.52
N VAL A 15 8.13 -4.36 7.22
CA VAL A 15 7.90 -4.67 8.64
C VAL A 15 8.01 -3.42 9.52
N ASN A 16 8.68 -2.36 9.04
CA ASN A 16 8.83 -1.08 9.73
C ASN A 16 7.78 -0.02 9.30
N GLY A 17 6.74 -0.44 8.57
CA GLY A 17 5.63 0.40 8.14
C GLY A 17 5.49 0.48 6.62
N SER A 18 4.30 0.15 6.12
CA SER A 18 3.96 0.14 4.70
C SER A 18 3.36 1.47 4.22
N HIS A 19 3.39 1.74 2.92
CA HIS A 19 2.60 2.76 2.25
C HIS A 19 1.94 2.14 1.04
N VAL A 20 0.62 2.03 1.04
CA VAL A 20 -0.07 1.43 -0.11
C VAL A 20 -1.30 2.23 -0.46
N HIS A 21 -1.44 2.55 -1.74
CA HIS A 21 -2.64 3.14 -2.30
C HIS A 21 -3.36 2.09 -3.15
N ILE A 22 -4.68 2.19 -3.19
CA ILE A 22 -5.55 1.27 -3.94
C ILE A 22 -6.49 2.08 -4.82
N SER A 23 -6.85 1.52 -5.97
CA SER A 23 -8.00 1.94 -6.76
C SER A 23 -8.94 0.77 -6.97
N VAL A 24 -10.23 1.01 -6.77
CA VAL A 24 -11.29 0.01 -6.86
C VAL A 24 -12.44 0.51 -7.70
N SER A 25 -13.06 -0.37 -8.49
CA SER A 25 -14.21 -0.02 -9.33
C SER A 25 -15.46 -0.76 -8.88
N ASP A 26 -16.59 -0.04 -8.82
CA ASP A 26 -17.89 -0.65 -8.52
C ASP A 26 -18.54 -1.29 -9.77
N SER A 27 -19.72 -1.88 -9.60
CA SER A 27 -20.45 -2.55 -10.69
C SER A 27 -20.89 -1.64 -11.84
N THR A 28 -20.80 -0.32 -11.69
CA THR A 28 -21.08 0.66 -12.76
C THR A 28 -19.82 1.07 -13.51
N GLY A 29 -18.65 0.60 -13.07
CA GLY A 29 -17.34 1.00 -13.57
C GLY A 29 -16.81 2.30 -12.95
N LYS A 30 -17.50 2.88 -11.97
CA LYS A 30 -17.01 4.05 -11.26
C LYS A 30 -15.83 3.66 -10.37
N THR A 31 -14.71 4.35 -10.54
CA THR A 31 -13.48 4.11 -9.77
C THR A 31 -13.36 5.06 -8.58
N LEU A 32 -13.00 4.49 -7.44
CA LEU A 32 -12.59 5.19 -6.23
C LEU A 32 -11.14 4.85 -5.92
N GLY A 33 -10.40 5.75 -5.28
CA GLY A 33 -9.02 5.47 -4.90
C GLY A 33 -8.53 6.31 -3.74
N GLY A 34 -7.49 5.85 -3.08
CA GLY A 34 -6.90 6.53 -1.93
C GLY A 34 -5.87 5.68 -1.18
N HIS A 35 -5.51 6.15 0.01
CA HIS A 35 -4.67 5.41 0.94
C HIS A 35 -5.43 4.21 1.50
N ILE A 36 -4.81 3.02 1.47
CA ILE A 36 -5.45 1.84 2.02
C ILE A 36 -5.51 1.95 3.55
N SER A 37 -6.62 1.51 4.13
CA SER A 37 -6.82 1.46 5.58
C SER A 37 -7.24 0.04 6.00
N GLU A 38 -7.46 -0.16 7.28
CA GLU A 38 -8.05 -1.40 7.79
C GLU A 38 -9.48 -1.61 7.26
N GLY A 39 -9.92 -2.87 7.18
CA GLY A 39 -11.29 -3.22 6.77
C GLY A 39 -11.49 -3.51 5.28
N ASN A 40 -10.43 -3.56 4.49
CA ASN A 40 -10.48 -3.97 3.08
C ASN A 40 -10.49 -5.51 2.95
N LEU A 41 -11.68 -6.12 3.09
CA LEU A 41 -11.85 -7.57 3.02
C LEU A 41 -11.91 -8.08 1.58
N ILE A 42 -11.15 -9.14 1.28
CA ILE A 42 -11.18 -9.81 -0.02
C ILE A 42 -12.46 -10.63 -0.16
N TYR A 43 -13.19 -10.44 -1.27
CA TYR A 43 -14.43 -11.17 -1.54
C TYR A 43 -14.17 -12.54 -2.20
N THR A 44 -13.46 -12.57 -3.32
CA THR A 44 -13.16 -13.80 -4.07
C THR A 44 -11.67 -14.12 -4.06
N THR A 45 -10.85 -13.20 -4.58
CA THR A 45 -9.39 -13.35 -4.64
C THR A 45 -8.71 -11.97 -4.64
N ALA A 46 -7.44 -11.95 -4.29
CA ALA A 46 -6.51 -10.86 -4.58
C ALA A 46 -5.21 -11.49 -5.08
N GLU A 47 -4.94 -11.32 -6.36
CA GLU A 47 -3.73 -11.84 -6.99
C GLU A 47 -2.65 -10.76 -6.90
N ILE A 48 -1.66 -10.98 -6.03
CA ILE A 48 -0.65 -9.98 -5.68
C ILE A 48 0.75 -10.50 -6.04
N LEU A 49 1.49 -9.72 -6.81
CA LEU A 49 2.91 -9.92 -7.05
C LEU A 49 3.71 -8.93 -6.20
N LEU A 50 4.73 -9.42 -5.49
CA LEU A 50 5.62 -8.59 -4.68
C LEU A 50 7.05 -8.65 -5.22
N GLY A 51 7.65 -7.49 -5.46
CA GLY A 51 9.09 -7.37 -5.68
C GLY A 51 9.82 -7.34 -4.34
N ILE A 52 10.77 -8.25 -4.15
CA ILE A 52 11.55 -8.34 -2.91
C ILE A 52 12.94 -7.75 -3.15
N MET A 53 13.35 -6.82 -2.29
CA MET A 53 14.65 -6.13 -2.38
C MET A 53 15.46 -6.35 -1.09
N PRO A 54 16.09 -7.53 -0.91
CA PRO A 54 16.78 -7.90 0.33
C PRO A 54 18.01 -7.02 0.63
N GLU A 55 18.55 -6.34 -0.37
CA GLU A 55 19.71 -5.44 -0.24
C GLU A 55 19.37 -4.07 0.36
N TYR A 56 18.11 -3.85 0.76
CA TYR A 56 17.65 -2.62 1.38
C TYR A 56 16.75 -2.88 2.60
N ASN A 57 16.84 -1.97 3.55
CA ASN A 57 15.94 -1.82 4.68
C ASN A 57 15.06 -0.59 4.45
N PHE A 58 13.75 -0.79 4.36
CA PHE A 58 12.77 0.29 4.30
C PHE A 58 12.25 0.61 5.70
N LYS A 59 12.43 1.84 6.14
CA LYS A 59 12.00 2.36 7.45
C LYS A 59 11.11 3.60 7.27
N ARG A 60 10.45 3.97 8.36
CA ARG A 60 9.60 5.16 8.46
C ARG A 60 10.11 6.04 9.60
N GLU A 61 10.72 7.17 9.27
CA GLU A 61 11.35 8.09 10.23
C GLU A 61 10.59 9.41 10.25
N HIS A 62 10.49 10.05 11.42
CA HIS A 62 9.80 11.34 11.51
C HIS A 62 10.55 12.39 10.70
N ASP A 63 9.83 13.04 9.80
CA ASP A 63 10.29 14.19 9.05
C ASP A 63 9.60 15.46 9.60
N PRO A 64 10.35 16.44 10.12
CA PRO A 64 9.79 17.66 10.70
C PRO A 64 9.16 18.59 9.67
N GLU A 65 9.47 18.45 8.37
CA GLU A 65 8.88 19.28 7.32
C GLU A 65 7.46 18.82 6.97
N SER A 66 7.28 17.53 6.73
CA SER A 66 5.95 16.94 6.47
C SER A 66 5.12 16.74 7.74
N GLY A 67 5.76 16.57 8.90
CA GLY A 67 5.10 16.21 10.16
C GLY A 67 4.74 14.72 10.27
N TYR A 68 5.07 13.90 9.26
CA TYR A 68 4.73 12.49 9.20
C TYR A 68 5.97 11.60 9.37
N LYS A 69 5.76 10.28 9.30
CA LYS A 69 6.86 9.34 9.18
C LYS A 69 7.09 9.00 7.72
N GLU A 70 8.17 9.54 7.16
CA GLU A 70 8.50 9.41 5.75
C GLU A 70 9.47 8.25 5.49
N LEU A 71 9.56 7.85 4.22
CA LEU A 71 10.39 6.74 3.80
C LEU A 71 11.89 7.03 3.99
N ARG A 72 12.56 6.16 4.75
CA ARG A 72 14.02 6.08 4.84
C ARG A 72 14.50 4.74 4.30
N ILE A 73 15.44 4.78 3.33
CA ILE A 73 16.05 3.57 2.76
C ILE A 73 17.48 3.46 3.27
N THR A 74 17.86 2.29 3.76
CA THR A 74 19.21 1.99 4.29
C THR A 74 19.69 0.65 3.77
N LYS A 75 20.98 0.33 3.95
CA LYS A 75 21.49 -1.02 3.75
C LYS A 75 21.17 -1.90 4.97
N PRO A 76 21.08 -3.23 4.80
CA PRO A 76 21.15 -4.18 5.92
C PRO A 76 22.42 -3.99 6.74
N ASP A 77 22.34 -4.26 8.04
CA ASP A 77 23.50 -4.30 8.94
C ASP A 77 24.42 -5.50 8.63
#